data_AF-A0A354R8J4-F1
#
_entry.id   AF-A0A354R8J4-F1
#
_cell.length_a   1.000
_cell.length_b   1.000
_cell.length_c   1.000
_cell.angle_alpha   90.00
_cell.angle_beta   90.00
_cell.angle_gamma   90.00
#
_symmetry.space_group_name_H-M   'P 1'
#
loop_
_entity.id
_entity.type
_entity.pdbx_description
1 polymer ?
#
loop_
_entity_poly.entity_id
_entity_poly.type
_entity_poly.pdbx_seq_one_letter_code
_entity_poly.pdbx_strand_id
1 'polypeptide(L)'
;GGGNIFRGLTGAGKGVNRVTGDSMGMLATIINGLAMMNALETIGVPTRVMTAIAIDKLAEPFIQRKALRHFEKGRVVVFAGGTGNPYFSTDTAAALRASEIGADALLKATKVDGVYTADPKKDPHAQRYGSLKYEVALEKRLKVMDSAAFALCMDNGIPIIVFDFFDGDALERVVKGEAVGTLVSDK
;
A
#
# COMPACT_ATOMS: atom_id res chain seq x y z
N GLY A 1 3.67 4.33 -3.25
CA GLY A 1 4.56 4.95 -2.24
C GLY A 1 5.46 6.01 -2.87
N GLY A 2 6.36 6.64 -2.10
CA GLY A 2 7.19 7.79 -2.56
C GLY A 2 8.70 7.65 -2.31
N GLY A 3 9.14 6.45 -1.91
CA GLY A 3 10.50 6.24 -1.43
C GLY A 3 11.58 6.37 -2.51
N ASN A 4 11.27 6.09 -3.77
CA ASN A 4 12.19 6.28 -4.90
C ASN A 4 12.63 7.75 -5.09
N ILE A 5 11.77 8.72 -4.74
CA ILE A 5 12.08 10.15 -4.85
C ILE A 5 12.62 10.66 -3.50
N PHE A 6 11.89 10.41 -2.41
CA PHE A 6 12.17 11.07 -1.13
C PHE A 6 12.96 10.22 -0.12
N ARG A 7 13.24 8.92 -0.35
CA ARG A 7 14.25 8.18 0.46
C ARG A 7 15.69 8.41 0.00
N GLY A 8 15.92 9.10 -1.12
CA GLY A 8 17.26 9.55 -1.53
C GLY A 8 17.85 10.62 -0.61
N LEU A 9 17.01 11.23 0.24
CA LEU A 9 17.42 12.12 1.31
C LEU A 9 17.15 11.42 2.64
N THR A 10 18.22 11.05 3.33
CA THR A 10 18.26 10.72 4.77
C THR A 10 17.87 11.94 5.63
N GLY A 11 16.68 12.52 5.37
CA GLY A 11 16.24 13.82 5.87
C GLY A 11 16.11 13.88 7.39
N ALA A 12 15.75 12.78 8.04
CA ALA A 12 15.70 12.70 9.50
C ALA A 12 17.08 12.84 10.18
N GLY A 13 18.19 12.68 9.44
CA GLY A 13 19.56 12.84 9.95
C GLY A 13 20.27 14.12 9.51
N LYS A 14 19.70 14.90 8.58
CA LYS A 14 20.34 16.10 7.99
C LYS A 14 19.67 17.43 8.40
N GLY A 15 18.97 17.45 9.53
CA GLY A 15 18.36 18.67 10.08
C GLY A 15 16.95 19.00 9.55
N VAL A 16 16.33 18.11 8.77
CA VAL A 16 14.92 18.28 8.37
C VAL A 16 14.02 17.70 9.45
N ASN A 17 13.14 18.52 10.03
CA ASN A 17 12.14 18.04 10.99
C ASN A 17 11.25 16.99 10.31
N ARG A 18 10.91 15.94 11.08
CA ARG A 18 10.05 14.84 10.68
C ARG A 18 8.81 15.25 9.90
N VAL A 19 8.08 16.28 10.35
CA VAL A 19 6.85 16.76 9.71
C VAL A 19 7.10 17.22 8.27
N THR A 20 8.14 18.03 8.07
CA THR A 20 8.54 18.49 6.74
C THR A 20 8.95 17.33 5.85
N GLY A 21 9.69 16.37 6.39
CA GLY A 21 10.07 15.17 5.67
C GLY A 21 8.86 14.36 5.20
N ASP A 22 7.89 14.13 6.08
CA ASP A 22 6.68 13.39 5.72
C ASP A 22 5.86 14.13 4.65
N SER A 23 5.78 15.47 4.72
CA SER A 23 5.15 16.29 3.66
C SER A 23 5.85 16.14 2.30
N MET A 24 7.19 16.16 2.27
CA MET A 24 7.94 15.92 1.04
C MET A 24 7.72 14.48 0.53
N GLY A 25 7.64 13.50 1.44
CA GLY A 25 7.27 12.13 1.11
C GLY A 25 5.88 12.00 0.49
N MET A 26 4.90 12.73 1.01
CA MET A 26 3.55 12.79 0.45
C MET A 26 3.55 13.40 -0.95
N LEU A 27 4.26 14.50 -1.19
CA LEU A 27 4.43 15.08 -2.53
C LEU A 27 5.10 14.10 -3.51
N ALA A 28 6.12 13.37 -3.07
CA ALA A 28 6.75 12.32 -3.86
C ALA A 28 5.74 11.22 -4.29
N THR A 29 4.80 10.84 -3.42
CA THR A 29 3.74 9.90 -3.83
C THR A 29 2.82 10.46 -4.91
N ILE A 30 2.60 11.78 -4.93
CA ILE A 30 1.75 12.44 -5.93
C ILE A 30 2.45 12.48 -7.28
N ILE A 31 3.75 12.78 -7.32
CA ILE A 31 4.57 12.69 -8.54
C ILE A 31 4.50 11.28 -9.13
N ASN A 32 4.69 10.25 -8.30
CA ASN A 32 4.57 8.86 -8.74
C ASN A 32 3.15 8.52 -9.21
N GLY A 33 2.11 9.08 -8.56
CA GLY A 33 0.72 8.87 -8.95
C GLY A 33 0.41 9.41 -10.34
N LEU A 34 0.90 10.61 -10.66
CA LEU A 34 0.78 11.20 -11.99
C LEU A 34 1.53 10.37 -13.05
N ALA A 35 2.74 9.92 -12.73
CA ALA A 35 3.51 9.04 -13.62
C ALA A 35 2.79 7.71 -13.89
N MET A 36 2.20 7.10 -12.85
CA MET A 36 1.43 5.87 -12.97
C MET A 36 0.17 6.07 -13.82
N MET A 37 -0.55 7.17 -13.62
CA MET A 37 -1.71 7.52 -14.44
C MET A 37 -1.33 7.63 -15.92
N ASN A 38 -0.26 8.36 -16.25
CA ASN A 38 0.20 8.48 -17.63
C ASN A 38 0.57 7.12 -18.24
N ALA A 39 1.28 6.27 -17.49
CA ALA A 39 1.67 4.94 -17.96
C ALA A 39 0.44 4.06 -18.27
N LEU A 40 -0.58 4.08 -17.39
CA LEU A 40 -1.82 3.34 -17.58
C LEU A 40 -2.67 3.89 -18.72
N GLU A 41 -2.79 5.22 -18.83
CA GLU A 41 -3.55 5.85 -19.92
C GLU A 41 -2.88 5.62 -21.29
N THR A 42 -1.55 5.52 -21.35
CA THR A 42 -0.82 5.19 -22.60
C THR A 42 -1.18 3.81 -23.14
N ILE A 43 -1.54 2.86 -22.27
CA ILE A 43 -2.00 1.52 -22.65
C ILE A 43 -3.53 1.40 -22.68
N GLY A 44 -4.25 2.53 -22.68
CA GLY A 44 -5.70 2.58 -22.83
C GLY A 44 -6.50 2.29 -21.56
N VAL A 45 -5.87 2.30 -20.37
CA VAL A 45 -6.55 2.08 -19.08
C VAL A 45 -7.00 3.42 -18.48
N PRO A 46 -8.32 3.72 -18.43
CA PRO A 46 -8.81 4.97 -17.89
C PRO A 46 -8.46 5.11 -16.41
N THR A 47 -7.68 6.13 -16.05
CA THR A 47 -7.10 6.24 -14.71
C THR A 47 -7.35 7.60 -14.09
N ARG A 48 -7.56 7.68 -12.78
CA ARG A 48 -7.69 8.96 -12.06
C ARG A 48 -6.81 8.99 -10.83
N VAL A 49 -6.10 10.09 -10.64
CA VAL A 49 -5.32 10.34 -9.42
C VAL A 49 -6.17 11.12 -8.44
N MET A 50 -6.31 10.59 -7.22
CA MET A 50 -6.95 11.27 -6.10
C MET A 50 -5.95 11.49 -4.97
N THR A 51 -5.91 12.70 -4.42
CA THR A 51 -4.90 13.09 -3.42
C THR A 51 -5.53 13.38 -2.06
N ALA A 52 -4.85 12.95 -0.99
CA ALA A 52 -5.25 13.31 0.38
C ALA A 52 -4.98 14.78 0.72
N ILE A 53 -3.99 15.39 0.06
CA ILE A 53 -3.69 16.83 0.11
C ILE A 53 -4.32 17.47 -1.12
N ALA A 54 -5.09 18.55 -0.95
CA ALA A 54 -5.65 19.27 -2.07
C ALA A 54 -4.53 19.91 -2.92
N ILE A 55 -4.45 19.52 -4.20
CA ILE A 55 -3.55 20.11 -5.18
C ILE A 55 -4.38 20.50 -6.40
N ASP A 56 -4.94 21.70 -6.31
CA ASP A 56 -5.81 22.24 -7.34
C ASP A 56 -5.13 22.21 -8.72
N LYS A 57 -5.92 21.94 -9.75
CA LYS A 57 -5.51 21.84 -11.17
C LYS A 57 -4.65 20.63 -11.54
N LEU A 58 -4.08 19.88 -10.58
CA LEU A 58 -3.21 18.73 -10.87
C LEU A 58 -3.87 17.38 -10.59
N ALA A 59 -4.61 17.25 -9.51
CA ALA A 59 -5.26 15.99 -9.15
C ALA A 59 -6.60 16.23 -8.41
N GLU A 60 -7.49 15.24 -8.44
CA GLU A 60 -8.76 15.34 -7.72
C GLU A 60 -8.50 15.20 -6.21
N PRO A 61 -9.13 16.00 -5.34
CA PRO A 61 -9.11 15.71 -3.91
C PRO A 61 -9.82 14.38 -3.64
N PHE A 62 -9.30 13.57 -2.72
CA PHE A 62 -9.96 12.33 -2.32
C PHE A 62 -11.33 12.62 -1.71
N ILE A 63 -12.36 12.06 -2.34
CA ILE A 63 -13.72 12.03 -1.85
C ILE A 63 -14.20 10.60 -2.10
N GLN A 64 -14.48 9.86 -1.03
CA GLN A 64 -14.88 8.45 -1.07
C GLN A 64 -15.95 8.17 -2.14
N ARG A 65 -17.06 8.94 -2.14
CA ARG A 65 -18.15 8.78 -3.11
C ARG A 65 -17.72 8.98 -4.57
N LYS A 66 -16.73 9.86 -4.82
CA LYS A 66 -16.17 10.05 -6.18
C LYS A 66 -15.31 8.85 -6.58
N ALA A 67 -14.51 8.31 -5.66
CA ALA A 67 -13.73 7.10 -5.91
C ALA A 67 -14.64 5.92 -6.29
N LEU A 68 -15.71 5.68 -5.52
CA LEU A 68 -16.71 4.65 -5.83
C LEU A 68 -17.34 4.85 -7.22
N ARG A 69 -17.67 6.10 -7.58
CA ARG A 69 -18.19 6.43 -8.91
C ARG A 69 -17.19 6.20 -10.05
N HIS A 70 -15.89 6.28 -9.78
CA HIS A 70 -14.86 5.91 -10.75
C HIS A 70 -14.78 4.39 -10.92
N PHE A 71 -14.90 3.61 -9.84
CA PHE A 71 -14.94 2.13 -9.90
C PHE A 71 -16.16 1.62 -10.67
N GLU A 72 -17.34 2.20 -10.46
CA GLU A 72 -18.56 1.89 -11.23
C GLU A 72 -18.38 2.08 -12.75
N LYS A 73 -17.42 2.92 -13.16
CA LYS A 73 -17.09 3.20 -14.55
C LYS A 73 -15.91 2.38 -15.08
N GLY A 74 -15.42 1.41 -14.32
CA GLY A 74 -14.27 0.58 -14.68
C GLY A 74 -12.94 1.33 -14.73
N ARG A 75 -12.80 2.43 -13.97
CA ARG A 75 -11.56 3.22 -13.93
C ARG A 75 -10.63 2.73 -12.84
N VAL A 76 -9.32 2.77 -13.12
CA VAL A 76 -8.31 2.63 -12.07
C VAL A 76 -8.20 3.94 -11.29
N VAL A 77 -8.18 3.85 -9.96
CA VAL A 77 -7.98 5.01 -9.09
C VAL A 77 -6.65 4.88 -8.37
N VAL A 78 -5.79 5.89 -8.54
CA VAL A 78 -4.50 5.99 -7.87
C VAL A 78 -4.64 6.95 -6.69
N PHE A 79 -4.57 6.41 -5.47
CA PHE A 79 -4.55 7.24 -4.26
C PHE A 79 -3.12 7.70 -3.96
N ALA A 80 -2.94 9.02 -3.85
CA ALA A 80 -1.67 9.65 -3.52
C ALA A 80 -1.81 10.67 -2.38
N GLY A 81 -0.68 11.18 -1.89
CA GLY A 81 -0.62 12.04 -0.71
C GLY A 81 -0.74 11.29 0.62
N GLY A 82 -0.66 9.95 0.62
CA GLY A 82 -0.75 9.14 1.83
C GLY A 82 -2.08 9.34 2.58
N THR A 83 -2.02 9.47 3.91
CA THR A 83 -3.17 9.83 4.75
C THR A 83 -3.44 11.35 4.77
N GLY A 84 -2.56 12.16 4.15
CA GLY A 84 -2.53 13.61 4.30
C GLY A 84 -1.92 14.10 5.62
N ASN A 85 -1.51 13.18 6.50
CA ASN A 85 -0.99 13.51 7.83
C ASN A 85 0.45 12.99 8.01
N PRO A 86 1.35 13.78 8.62
CA PRO A 86 2.65 13.30 9.07
C PRO A 86 2.55 12.12 10.06
N TYR A 87 3.66 11.43 10.31
CA TYR A 87 3.80 10.26 11.19
C TYR A 87 3.14 8.97 10.69
N PHE A 88 2.36 9.02 9.61
CA PHE A 88 1.76 7.84 9.01
C PHE A 88 2.56 7.30 7.82
N SER A 89 2.47 5.99 7.63
CA SER A 89 3.14 5.31 6.53
C SER A 89 2.20 5.19 5.31
N THR A 90 2.76 4.77 4.18
CA THR A 90 1.94 4.43 3.00
C THR A 90 1.14 3.15 3.20
N ASP A 91 1.56 2.25 4.08
CA ASP A 91 0.79 1.06 4.44
C ASP A 91 -0.46 1.50 5.23
N THR A 92 -0.33 2.46 6.16
CA THR A 92 -1.48 3.02 6.87
C THR A 92 -2.46 3.68 5.90
N ALA A 93 -1.95 4.44 4.92
CA ALA A 93 -2.79 5.04 3.89
C ALA A 93 -3.52 3.99 3.04
N ALA A 94 -2.84 2.89 2.70
CA ALA A 94 -3.46 1.80 1.94
C ALA A 94 -4.57 1.11 2.74
N ALA A 95 -4.33 0.80 4.03
CA ALA A 95 -5.34 0.21 4.92
C ALA A 95 -6.55 1.13 5.10
N LEU A 96 -6.31 2.43 5.31
CA LEU A 96 -7.38 3.43 5.43
C LEU A 96 -8.23 3.50 4.16
N ARG A 97 -7.59 3.62 2.99
CA ARG A 97 -8.32 3.72 1.71
C ARG A 97 -9.06 2.42 1.39
N ALA A 98 -8.49 1.26 1.70
CA ALA A 98 -9.14 -0.03 1.53
C ALA A 98 -10.42 -0.12 2.39
N SER A 99 -10.37 0.32 3.65
CA SER A 99 -11.55 0.40 4.51
C SER A 99 -12.61 1.37 3.96
N GLU A 100 -12.21 2.58 3.56
CA GLU A 100 -13.16 3.57 3.05
C GLU A 100 -13.83 3.14 1.74
N ILE A 101 -13.14 2.42 0.85
CA ILE A 101 -13.75 1.97 -0.41
C ILE A 101 -14.44 0.61 -0.29
N GLY A 102 -14.36 -0.05 0.86
CA GLY A 102 -14.89 -1.39 1.06
C GLY A 102 -14.19 -2.43 0.19
N ALA A 103 -12.85 -2.38 0.11
CA ALA A 103 -12.07 -3.31 -0.69
C ALA A 103 -12.13 -4.74 -0.14
N ASP A 104 -12.24 -5.73 -1.04
CA ASP A 104 -12.28 -7.15 -0.67
C ASP A 104 -10.95 -7.68 -0.11
N ALA A 105 -9.83 -7.05 -0.46
CA ALA A 105 -8.50 -7.38 0.03
C ALA A 105 -7.52 -6.22 -0.18
N LEU A 106 -6.46 -6.22 0.62
CA LEU A 106 -5.31 -5.33 0.47
C LEU A 106 -4.09 -6.13 -0.03
N LEU A 107 -3.69 -5.86 -1.28
CA LEU A 107 -2.54 -6.51 -1.90
C LEU A 107 -1.26 -5.72 -1.61
N LYS A 108 -0.37 -6.29 -0.79
CA LYS A 108 0.90 -5.69 -0.42
C LYS A 108 2.05 -6.30 -1.21
N ALA A 109 2.42 -5.61 -2.29
CA ALA A 109 3.56 -5.96 -3.11
C ALA A 109 4.88 -5.61 -2.39
N THR A 110 5.77 -6.58 -2.21
CA THR A 110 7.05 -6.40 -1.53
C THR A 110 8.23 -6.96 -2.33
N LYS A 111 9.43 -6.98 -1.74
CA LYS A 111 10.64 -7.59 -2.33
C LYS A 111 10.86 -9.03 -1.86
N VAL A 112 9.92 -9.58 -1.10
CA VAL A 112 9.92 -10.94 -0.60
C VAL A 112 8.57 -11.55 -0.94
N ASP A 113 8.54 -12.85 -1.12
CA ASP A 113 7.38 -13.63 -1.57
C ASP A 113 6.40 -13.97 -0.43
N GLY A 114 6.42 -13.25 0.69
CA GLY A 114 5.46 -13.47 1.78
C GLY A 114 5.92 -13.00 3.15
N VAL A 115 5.21 -13.49 4.17
CA VAL A 115 5.53 -13.29 5.58
C VAL A 115 6.31 -14.50 6.08
N TYR A 116 7.39 -14.26 6.81
CA TYR A 116 8.31 -15.27 7.30
C TYR A 116 8.38 -15.27 8.83
N THR A 117 8.82 -16.40 9.41
CA THR A 117 9.11 -16.51 10.85
C THR A 117 10.24 -15.58 11.31
N ALA A 118 11.20 -15.29 10.43
CA ALA A 118 12.32 -14.37 10.64
C ALA A 118 12.69 -13.69 9.31
N ASP A 119 13.63 -12.74 9.32
CA ASP A 119 14.12 -12.12 8.08
C ASP A 119 14.89 -13.16 7.25
N PRO A 120 14.38 -13.60 6.08
CA PRO A 120 14.99 -14.69 5.30
C PRO A 120 16.37 -14.32 4.73
N LYS A 121 16.75 -13.02 4.76
CA LYS A 121 18.09 -12.57 4.37
C LYS A 121 19.12 -12.70 5.50
N LYS A 122 18.66 -12.88 6.74
CA LYS A 122 19.51 -12.94 7.94
C LYS A 122 19.48 -14.30 8.61
N ASP A 123 18.34 -14.99 8.52
CA ASP A 123 18.12 -16.30 9.12
C ASP A 123 17.84 -17.33 8.02
N PRO A 124 18.76 -18.28 7.78
CA PRO A 124 18.57 -19.33 6.78
C PRO A 124 17.48 -20.35 7.17
N HIS A 125 17.02 -20.35 8.43
CA HIS A 125 15.94 -21.21 8.91
C HIS A 125 14.57 -20.51 8.85
N ALA A 126 14.48 -19.30 8.28
CA ALA A 126 13.23 -18.59 8.13
C ALA A 126 12.24 -19.39 7.25
N GLN A 127 11.06 -19.66 7.79
CA GLN A 127 9.99 -20.37 7.09
C GLN A 127 8.88 -19.40 6.71
N ARG A 128 8.38 -19.54 5.47
CA ARG A 128 7.29 -18.73 4.93
C ARG A 128 5.94 -19.30 5.36
N TYR A 129 5.02 -18.43 5.75
CA TYR A 129 3.63 -18.81 6.00
C TYR A 129 2.84 -18.82 4.68
N GLY A 130 1.98 -19.82 4.47
CA GLY A 130 1.02 -19.81 3.36
C GLY A 130 -0.21 -18.95 3.68
N SER A 131 -0.77 -19.16 4.87
CA SER A 131 -1.81 -18.31 5.47
C SER A 131 -1.52 -18.15 6.96
N LEU A 132 -2.00 -17.05 7.54
CA LEU A 132 -1.96 -16.82 8.98
C LEU A 132 -3.13 -15.97 9.45
N LYS A 133 -3.50 -16.18 10.70
CA LYS A 133 -4.48 -15.33 11.38
C LYS A 133 -3.86 -14.02 11.82
N TYR A 134 -4.67 -12.97 11.89
CA TYR A 134 -4.28 -11.68 12.47
C TYR A 134 -3.66 -11.83 13.87
N GLU A 135 -4.32 -12.60 14.74
CA GLU A 135 -3.87 -12.89 16.10
C GLU A 135 -2.48 -13.52 16.14
N VAL A 136 -2.22 -14.49 15.25
CA VAL A 136 -0.93 -15.19 15.17
C VAL A 136 0.18 -14.24 14.72
N ALA A 137 -0.10 -13.37 13.74
CA ALA A 137 0.86 -12.36 13.31
C ALA A 137 1.21 -11.39 14.46
N LEU A 138 0.22 -10.99 15.25
CA LEU A 138 0.40 -10.09 16.38
C LEU A 138 1.19 -10.75 17.52
N GLU A 139 0.80 -11.97 17.92
CA GLU A 139 1.46 -12.75 18.97
C GLU A 139 2.94 -12.97 18.66
N LYS A 140 3.23 -13.37 17.40
CA LYS A 140 4.60 -13.61 16.93
C LYS A 140 5.33 -12.33 16.50
N ARG A 141 4.70 -11.16 16.61
CA ARG A 141 5.25 -9.84 16.21
C ARG A 141 5.81 -9.84 14.78
N LEU A 142 5.11 -10.51 13.87
CA LEU A 142 5.53 -10.62 12.47
C LEU A 142 5.43 -9.27 11.77
N LYS A 143 6.45 -8.93 10.98
CA LYS A 143 6.53 -7.65 10.26
C LYS A 143 5.74 -7.69 8.94
N VAL A 144 4.41 -7.65 9.03
CA VAL A 144 3.53 -7.60 7.85
C VAL A 144 3.46 -6.17 7.28
N MET A 145 3.13 -5.21 8.14
CA MET A 145 3.03 -3.76 7.89
C MET A 145 3.27 -3.01 9.21
N ASP A 146 3.20 -1.68 9.22
CA ASP A 146 3.20 -0.95 10.49
C ASP A 146 1.96 -1.26 11.33
N SER A 147 2.08 -1.14 12.65
CA SER A 147 1.04 -1.56 13.58
C SER A 147 -0.30 -0.84 13.37
N ALA A 148 -0.28 0.43 12.94
CA ALA A 148 -1.51 1.18 12.71
C ALA A 148 -2.25 0.67 11.46
N ALA A 149 -1.51 0.41 10.38
CA ALA A 149 -2.07 -0.22 9.18
C ALA A 149 -2.64 -1.61 9.48
N PHE A 150 -1.91 -2.41 10.27
CA PHE A 150 -2.31 -3.77 10.63
C PHE A 150 -3.60 -3.79 11.44
N ALA A 151 -3.70 -2.94 12.46
CA ALA A 151 -4.90 -2.79 13.26
C ALA A 151 -6.10 -2.35 12.42
N LEU A 152 -5.93 -1.38 11.50
CA LEU A 152 -7.00 -0.95 10.62
C LEU A 152 -7.55 -2.09 9.75
N CYS A 153 -6.68 -2.91 9.15
CA CYS A 153 -7.14 -4.05 8.35
C CYS A 153 -7.85 -5.10 9.21
N MET A 154 -7.31 -5.41 10.40
CA MET A 154 -7.90 -6.36 11.35
C MET A 154 -9.28 -5.90 11.82
N ASP A 155 -9.41 -4.66 12.30
CA ASP A 155 -10.67 -4.11 12.84
C ASP A 155 -11.78 -4.02 11.78
N ASN A 156 -11.40 -3.90 10.50
CA ASN A 156 -12.33 -3.84 9.38
C ASN A 156 -12.49 -5.17 8.63
N GLY A 157 -11.85 -6.25 9.11
CA GLY A 157 -11.92 -7.58 8.49
C GLY A 157 -11.39 -7.63 7.05
N ILE A 158 -10.45 -6.76 6.68
CA ILE A 158 -9.90 -6.68 5.31
C ILE A 158 -8.72 -7.64 5.22
N PRO A 159 -8.76 -8.71 4.41
CA PRO A 159 -7.62 -9.62 4.24
C PRO A 159 -6.40 -8.92 3.61
N ILE A 160 -5.20 -9.28 4.06
CA ILE A 160 -3.94 -8.78 3.50
C ILE A 160 -3.26 -9.91 2.74
N ILE A 161 -2.83 -9.65 1.51
CA ILE A 161 -2.05 -10.61 0.71
C ILE A 161 -0.67 -10.02 0.46
N VAL A 162 0.36 -10.63 1.05
CA VAL A 162 1.76 -10.21 0.87
C VAL A 162 2.39 -11.08 -0.20
N PHE A 163 2.88 -10.47 -1.28
CA PHE A 163 3.49 -11.19 -2.41
C PHE A 163 4.73 -10.49 -2.95
N ASP A 164 5.52 -11.20 -3.75
CA ASP A 164 6.70 -10.64 -4.41
C ASP A 164 6.28 -9.85 -5.66
N PHE A 165 6.65 -8.57 -5.69
CA PHE A 165 6.38 -7.71 -6.84
C PHE A 165 7.21 -8.08 -8.07
N PHE A 166 8.38 -8.70 -7.88
CA PHE A 166 9.28 -9.04 -8.99
C PHE A 166 8.91 -10.34 -9.71
N ASP A 167 7.98 -11.11 -9.15
CA ASP A 167 7.31 -12.19 -9.86
C ASP A 167 6.26 -11.55 -10.80
N GLY A 168 6.55 -11.58 -12.10
CA GLY A 168 5.76 -10.92 -13.14
C GLY A 168 4.31 -11.42 -13.22
N ASP A 169 4.05 -12.65 -12.78
CA ASP A 169 2.72 -13.26 -12.85
C ASP A 169 1.98 -13.20 -11.50
N ALA A 170 2.65 -12.80 -10.41
CA ALA A 170 2.09 -12.89 -9.07
C ALA A 170 0.81 -12.07 -8.90
N LEU A 171 0.76 -10.84 -9.44
CA LEU A 171 -0.43 -10.00 -9.32
C LEU A 171 -1.64 -10.63 -10.05
N GLU A 172 -1.43 -11.14 -11.26
CA GLU A 172 -2.50 -11.78 -12.04
C GLU A 172 -3.02 -13.03 -11.32
N ARG A 173 -2.11 -13.86 -10.82
CA ARG A 173 -2.43 -15.10 -10.08
C ARG A 173 -3.18 -14.81 -8.78
N VAL A 174 -2.76 -13.79 -8.02
CA VAL A 174 -3.48 -13.33 -6.82
C VAL A 174 -4.92 -12.92 -7.15
N VAL A 175 -5.10 -12.13 -8.21
CA VAL A 175 -6.45 -11.66 -8.62
C VAL A 175 -7.32 -12.82 -9.12
N LYS A 176 -6.72 -13.88 -9.70
CA LYS A 176 -7.41 -15.12 -10.06
C LYS A 176 -7.75 -16.02 -8.85
N GLY A 177 -7.32 -15.66 -7.64
CA GLY A 177 -7.57 -16.42 -6.42
C GLY A 177 -6.60 -17.59 -6.21
N GLU A 178 -5.47 -17.63 -6.90
CA GLU A 178 -4.44 -18.63 -6.65
C GLU A 178 -3.71 -18.37 -5.33
N ALA A 179 -3.18 -19.43 -4.72
CA ALA A 179 -2.37 -19.35 -3.51
C ALA A 179 -0.99 -18.74 -3.84
N VAL A 180 -0.90 -17.42 -3.77
CA VAL A 180 0.33 -16.66 -4.00
C VAL A 180 0.69 -15.91 -2.73
N GLY A 181 1.98 -15.97 -2.39
CA GLY A 181 2.47 -15.23 -1.25
C GLY A 181 1.90 -15.74 0.06
N THR A 182 1.54 -14.82 0.94
CA THR A 182 0.99 -15.10 2.25
C THR A 182 -0.32 -14.35 2.47
N LEU A 183 -1.38 -15.06 2.81
CA LEU A 183 -2.68 -14.49 3.21
C LEU A 183 -2.73 -14.25 4.72
N VAL A 184 -3.08 -13.03 5.15
CA VAL A 184 -3.41 -12.68 6.53
C VAL A 184 -4.89 -12.36 6.63
N SER A 185 -5.64 -13.07 7.46
CA SER A 185 -7.09 -12.85 7.63
C SER A 185 -7.58 -13.27 9.01
N ASP A 186 -8.86 -13.08 9.34
CA ASP A 186 -9.45 -13.62 10.58
C ASP A 186 -9.71 -15.13 10.51
N LYS A 187 -9.75 -15.68 9.31
CA LYS A 187 -10.00 -17.11 9.04
C LYS A 187 -8.70 -17.89 8.94
#